data_AF-A0A975EGJ6-F1
#
_entry.id   AF-A0A975EGJ6-F1
#
_cell.length_a   1.000
_cell.length_b   1.000
_cell.length_c   1.000
_cell.angle_alpha   90.00
_cell.angle_beta   90.00
_cell.angle_gamma   90.00
#
_symmetry.space_group_name_H-M   'P 1'
#
loop_
_entity.id
_entity.type
_entity.pdbx_description
1 polymer ?
#
loop_
_entity_poly.entity_id
_entity_poly.type
_entity_poly.pdbx_seq_one_letter_code
_entity_poly.pdbx_strand_id
1 'polypeptide(L)'
;MPYIRKTSRKPGRHFVTLDRLTEANWQVTVEMDKLGLWCDELYEIDVWLVPVSFCCYGWFQPEGDIYIPAVTGANLSDFITSHHTRLTDVLRHEWSHALADRRPELVDSKRFVRTFGGDYDSRHPVRDHDPDHHLTPYAATSPCEDFAETFHYYIRHKGRLPLRLANKTKIARKWEFIEWMAGRISKAI
;
A
#
# COMPACT_ATOMS: atom_id res chain seq x y z
N MET A 1 -17.08 -34.73 22.66
CA MET A 1 -17.78 -33.64 21.94
C MET A 1 -16.75 -32.60 21.51
N PRO A 2 -16.72 -32.14 20.26
CA PRO A 2 -15.86 -31.03 19.85
C PRO A 2 -16.41 -29.71 20.40
N TYR A 3 -15.54 -28.91 21.02
CA TYR A 3 -15.91 -27.66 21.68
C TYR A 3 -16.04 -26.52 20.64
N ILE A 4 -17.18 -26.44 19.97
CA ILE A 4 -17.46 -25.44 18.92
C ILE A 4 -17.79 -24.09 19.56
N ARG A 5 -16.81 -23.17 19.64
CA ARG A 5 -17.07 -21.76 19.97
C ARG A 5 -17.49 -20.96 18.72
N LYS A 6 -18.76 -20.58 18.66
CA LYS A 6 -19.28 -19.67 17.63
C LYS A 6 -19.05 -18.22 18.07
N THR A 7 -17.99 -17.59 17.57
CA THR A 7 -17.73 -16.16 17.78
C THR A 7 -18.68 -15.32 16.92
N SER A 8 -19.43 -14.40 17.53
CA SER A 8 -20.25 -13.42 16.82
C SER A 8 -19.40 -12.47 15.98
N ARG A 9 -19.88 -12.08 14.79
CA ARG A 9 -19.23 -11.04 13.98
C ARG A 9 -19.26 -9.72 14.77
N LYS A 10 -18.12 -9.28 15.31
CA LYS A 10 -18.02 -7.99 15.99
C LYS A 10 -18.29 -6.85 14.98
N PRO A 11 -19.16 -5.87 15.30
CA PRO A 11 -19.46 -4.75 14.39
C PRO A 11 -18.35 -3.70 14.28
N GLY A 12 -17.23 -3.85 15.01
CA GLY A 12 -16.09 -2.92 15.03
C GLY A 12 -15.23 -2.88 13.76
N ARG A 13 -15.82 -2.95 12.57
CA ARG A 13 -15.12 -2.74 11.29
C ARG A 13 -15.00 -1.27 10.89
N HIS A 14 -15.94 -0.43 11.34
CA HIS A 14 -15.95 1.02 11.08
C HIS A 14 -15.24 1.86 12.15
N PHE A 15 -14.57 1.20 13.10
CA PHE A 15 -13.89 1.84 14.23
C PHE A 15 -12.43 1.36 14.33
N VAL A 16 -11.50 2.22 13.96
CA VAL A 16 -10.08 2.08 14.28
C VAL A 16 -9.83 2.70 15.65
N THR A 17 -9.19 1.96 16.54
CA THR A 17 -8.71 2.45 17.85
C THR A 17 -7.20 2.62 17.78
N LEU A 18 -6.63 3.44 18.67
CA LEU A 18 -5.18 3.67 18.70
C LEU A 18 -4.40 2.36 18.81
N ASP A 19 -4.75 1.47 19.76
CA ASP A 19 -4.10 0.17 19.91
C ASP A 19 -4.10 -0.67 18.61
N ARG A 20 -5.20 -0.61 17.84
CA ARG A 20 -5.31 -1.33 16.56
C ARG A 20 -4.48 -0.68 15.46
N LEU A 21 -4.34 0.64 15.50
CA LEU A 21 -3.46 1.39 14.59
C LEU A 21 -1.99 1.10 14.91
N THR A 22 -1.60 1.18 16.18
CA THR A 22 -0.24 0.87 16.65
C THR A 22 0.17 -0.57 16.29
N GLU A 23 -0.67 -1.57 16.58
CA GLU A 23 -0.40 -2.97 16.22
C GLU A 23 -0.30 -3.16 14.69
N ALA A 24 -1.22 -2.58 13.93
CA ALA A 24 -1.19 -2.69 12.47
C ALA A 24 0.00 -1.97 11.84
N ASN A 25 0.40 -0.82 12.40
CA ASN A 25 1.57 -0.07 11.95
C ASN A 25 2.85 -0.85 12.26
N TRP A 26 3.03 -1.30 13.51
CA TRP A 26 4.16 -2.14 13.89
C TRP A 26 4.28 -3.40 13.03
N GLN A 27 3.15 -4.06 12.71
CA GLN A 27 3.18 -5.19 11.78
C GLN A 27 3.71 -4.78 10.39
N VAL A 28 3.26 -3.65 9.84
CA VAL A 28 3.66 -3.20 8.50
C VAL A 28 5.11 -2.74 8.44
N THR A 29 5.59 -1.97 9.42
CA THR A 29 7.00 -1.53 9.45
C THR A 29 7.95 -2.73 9.59
N VAL A 30 7.60 -3.72 10.42
CA VAL A 30 8.34 -4.99 10.54
C VAL A 30 8.26 -5.85 9.27
N GLU A 31 7.18 -5.78 8.49
CA GLU A 31 7.09 -6.45 7.19
C GLU A 31 7.92 -5.74 6.11
N MET A 32 8.01 -4.39 6.13
CA MET A 32 8.87 -3.59 5.25
C MET A 32 10.36 -3.85 5.51
N ASP A 33 10.77 -3.79 6.78
CA ASP A 33 12.14 -4.06 7.24
C ASP A 33 12.63 -5.43 6.76
N LYS A 34 11.84 -6.49 7.01
CA LYS A 34 12.15 -7.86 6.55
C LYS A 34 12.24 -8.04 5.03
N LEU A 35 11.73 -7.09 4.27
CA LEU A 35 11.77 -7.08 2.80
C LEU A 35 12.79 -6.07 2.25
N GLY A 36 13.56 -5.38 3.10
CA GLY A 36 14.54 -4.38 2.67
C GLY A 36 13.93 -3.07 2.18
N LEU A 37 12.67 -2.79 2.55
CA LEU A 37 11.90 -1.61 2.16
C LEU A 37 11.82 -0.55 3.27
N TRP A 38 12.52 -0.76 4.39
CA TRP A 38 12.66 0.22 5.48
C TRP A 38 14.02 0.93 5.38
N CYS A 39 14.04 2.23 5.68
CA CYS A 39 15.25 3.05 5.73
C CYS A 39 15.12 4.13 6.81
N ASP A 40 16.24 4.74 7.18
CA ASP A 40 16.30 5.64 8.34
C ASP A 40 15.41 6.88 8.18
N GLU A 41 15.23 7.37 6.95
CA GLU A 41 14.38 8.51 6.63
C GLU A 41 12.88 8.26 6.92
N LEU A 42 12.46 7.00 7.11
CA LEU A 42 11.08 6.65 7.49
C LEU A 42 10.81 6.77 8.99
N TYR A 43 11.84 6.87 9.85
CA TYR A 43 11.63 7.06 11.29
C TYR A 43 11.10 8.47 11.63
N GLU A 44 11.16 9.41 10.69
CA GLU A 44 10.62 10.77 10.83
C GLU A 44 9.11 10.87 10.51
N ILE A 45 8.46 9.76 10.15
CA ILE A 45 7.07 9.73 9.65
C ILE A 45 6.14 9.19 10.73
N ASP A 46 5.25 10.04 11.23
CA ASP A 46 4.26 9.67 12.22
C ASP A 46 2.97 9.13 11.58
N VAL A 47 2.30 8.23 12.32
CA VAL A 47 1.02 7.61 11.90
C VAL A 47 -0.08 8.02 12.86
N TRP A 48 -0.83 9.05 12.47
CA TRP A 48 -1.84 9.71 13.30
C TRP A 48 -3.20 9.03 13.24
N LEU A 49 -3.88 8.91 14.40
CA LEU A 49 -5.30 8.58 14.45
C LEU A 49 -6.15 9.85 14.47
N VAL A 50 -6.90 10.12 13.41
CA VAL A 50 -7.79 11.30 13.31
C VAL A 50 -9.26 10.93 13.54
N PRO A 51 -10.14 11.84 14.02
CA PRO A 51 -11.47 11.44 14.50
C PRO A 51 -12.41 10.83 13.44
N VAL A 52 -12.44 11.39 12.23
CA VAL A 52 -13.33 10.95 11.15
C VAL A 52 -12.79 11.32 9.78
N SER A 53 -13.02 10.48 8.77
CA SER A 53 -12.95 10.86 7.35
C SER A 53 -14.17 10.33 6.62
N PHE A 54 -14.70 11.14 5.71
CA PHE A 54 -15.84 10.78 4.87
C PHE A 54 -15.41 10.29 3.47
N CYS A 55 -14.13 10.43 3.10
CA CYS A 55 -13.69 10.25 1.71
C CYS A 55 -12.50 9.29 1.53
N CYS A 56 -11.73 8.98 2.58
CA CYS A 56 -10.60 8.04 2.52
C CYS A 56 -10.49 7.15 3.78
N TYR A 57 -9.77 6.02 3.67
CA TYR A 57 -9.44 5.12 4.81
C TYR A 57 -8.05 5.39 5.42
N GLY A 58 -7.24 6.15 4.71
CA GLY A 58 -5.91 6.63 5.05
C GLY A 58 -5.51 7.72 4.06
N TRP A 59 -4.50 8.51 4.37
CA TRP A 59 -3.76 9.32 3.39
C TRP A 59 -2.38 9.68 3.93
N PHE A 60 -1.36 9.65 3.06
CA PHE A 60 -0.11 10.37 3.26
C PHE A 60 -0.28 11.85 2.89
N GLN A 61 0.32 12.77 3.66
CA GLN A 61 0.41 14.19 3.32
C GLN A 61 1.82 14.57 2.82
N PRO A 62 1.95 15.51 1.87
CA PRO A 62 3.25 16.06 1.44
C PRO A 62 4.08 16.67 2.58
N GLU A 63 3.44 17.04 3.68
CA GLU A 63 4.06 17.49 4.92
C GLU A 63 4.82 16.37 5.67
N GLY A 64 4.65 15.09 5.27
CA GLY A 64 5.51 13.97 5.67
C GLY A 64 4.84 12.88 6.51
N ASP A 65 3.57 12.99 6.86
CA ASP A 65 2.87 12.13 7.82
C ASP A 65 1.73 11.30 7.22
N ILE A 66 1.41 10.16 7.85
CA ILE A 66 0.28 9.29 7.48
C ILE A 66 -0.89 9.50 8.45
N TYR A 67 -2.08 9.73 7.92
CA TYR A 67 -3.30 9.98 8.71
C TYR A 67 -4.32 8.87 8.51
N ILE A 68 -4.66 8.16 9.59
CA ILE A 68 -5.70 7.12 9.59
C ILE A 68 -6.94 7.59 10.39
N PRO A 69 -8.12 7.69 9.75
CA PRO A 69 -9.38 7.96 10.45
C PRO A 69 -9.86 6.83 11.37
N ALA A 70 -10.24 7.20 12.59
CA ALA A 70 -10.90 6.36 13.58
C ALA A 70 -12.28 5.88 13.10
N VAL A 71 -13.02 6.73 12.36
CA VAL A 71 -14.29 6.40 11.72
C VAL A 71 -14.26 6.76 10.25
N THR A 72 -14.54 5.78 9.38
CA THR A 72 -14.54 5.93 7.92
C THR A 72 -15.94 5.83 7.35
N GLY A 73 -16.41 6.90 6.70
CA GLY A 73 -17.59 6.88 5.81
C GLY A 73 -17.24 6.64 4.33
N ALA A 74 -15.97 6.35 4.06
CA ALA A 74 -15.33 6.48 2.75
C ALA A 74 -15.49 5.28 1.81
N ASN A 75 -15.50 5.56 0.51
CA ASN A 75 -15.26 4.62 -0.58
C ASN A 75 -13.88 4.90 -1.18
N LEU A 76 -12.97 3.93 -1.21
CA LEU A 76 -11.64 4.12 -1.83
C LEU A 76 -11.17 2.90 -2.64
N SER A 77 -11.77 2.50 -3.76
CA SER A 77 -13.20 2.50 -4.08
C SER A 77 -13.85 1.31 -3.36
N ASP A 78 -14.36 1.56 -2.15
CA ASP A 78 -14.50 0.60 -1.03
C ASP A 78 -13.40 -0.49 -0.97
N PHE A 79 -12.16 -0.06 -1.24
CA PHE A 79 -10.84 -0.62 -0.87
C PHE A 79 -10.77 -2.16 -0.81
N ILE A 80 -11.06 -2.92 -1.85
CA ILE A 80 -10.60 -2.81 -3.24
C ILE A 80 -11.76 -3.30 -4.15
N THR A 81 -12.96 -2.72 -3.98
CA THR A 81 -14.28 -3.29 -4.39
C THR A 81 -14.68 -4.59 -3.66
N SER A 82 -14.69 -4.55 -2.31
CA SER A 82 -15.26 -5.59 -1.42
C SER A 82 -14.52 -6.95 -1.34
N HIS A 83 -13.47 -7.02 -0.49
CA HIS A 83 -13.20 -8.20 0.34
C HIS A 83 -12.33 -7.87 1.58
N HIS A 84 -12.99 -7.51 2.69
CA HIS A 84 -12.41 -7.52 4.04
C HIS A 84 -11.08 -6.75 4.19
N THR A 85 -11.08 -5.48 3.79
CA THR A 85 -10.01 -4.50 4.03
C THR A 85 -9.47 -4.59 5.45
N ARG A 86 -8.15 -4.75 5.58
CA ARG A 86 -7.45 -4.70 6.86
C ARG A 86 -6.77 -3.35 6.99
N LEU A 87 -6.58 -2.87 8.22
CA LEU A 87 -5.83 -1.64 8.47
C LEU A 87 -4.37 -1.74 7.99
N THR A 88 -3.77 -2.94 8.09
CA THR A 88 -2.47 -3.26 7.48
C THR A 88 -2.46 -3.12 5.95
N ASP A 89 -3.61 -3.20 5.30
CA ASP A 89 -3.69 -3.10 3.84
C ASP A 89 -3.58 -1.64 3.41
N VAL A 90 -4.35 -0.76 4.07
CA VAL A 90 -4.24 0.71 3.98
C VAL A 90 -2.82 1.17 4.34
N LEU A 91 -2.29 0.76 5.48
CA LEU A 91 -0.97 1.21 5.93
C LEU A 91 0.15 0.86 4.95
N ARG A 92 0.16 -0.34 4.34
CA ARG A 92 1.16 -0.67 3.30
C ARG A 92 1.05 0.21 2.05
N HIS A 93 -0.16 0.68 1.74
CA HIS A 93 -0.40 1.58 0.62
C HIS A 93 0.13 2.99 0.96
N GLU A 94 -0.26 3.57 2.10
CA GLU A 94 0.24 4.89 2.54
C GLU A 94 1.77 4.92 2.75
N TRP A 95 2.34 3.86 3.36
CA TRP A 95 3.80 3.73 3.53
C TRP A 95 4.57 3.66 2.20
N SER A 96 3.90 3.33 1.08
CA SER A 96 4.54 3.36 -0.23
C SER A 96 4.71 4.80 -0.74
N HIS A 97 3.73 5.69 -0.49
CA HIS A 97 3.83 7.11 -0.81
C HIS A 97 4.88 7.77 0.07
N ALA A 98 4.87 7.47 1.37
CA ALA A 98 5.90 7.89 2.30
C ALA A 98 7.33 7.50 1.85
N LEU A 99 7.53 6.26 1.40
CA LEU A 99 8.83 5.81 0.88
C LEU A 99 9.19 6.50 -0.45
N ALA A 100 8.23 6.73 -1.34
CA ALA A 100 8.46 7.42 -2.60
C ALA A 100 8.84 8.90 -2.39
N ASP A 101 8.21 9.57 -1.43
CA ASP A 101 8.50 10.94 -1.01
C ASP A 101 9.92 11.09 -0.42
N ARG A 102 10.30 10.18 0.50
CA ARG A 102 11.64 10.23 1.12
C ARG A 102 12.76 9.72 0.22
N ARG A 103 12.46 8.87 -0.77
CA ARG A 103 13.42 8.31 -1.74
C ARG A 103 13.00 8.61 -3.18
N PRO A 104 12.87 9.89 -3.57
CA PRO A 104 12.30 10.28 -4.86
C PRO A 104 13.15 9.77 -6.02
N GLU A 105 14.46 9.57 -5.84
CA GLU A 105 15.36 9.05 -6.89
C GLU A 105 15.02 7.62 -7.36
N LEU A 106 14.21 6.88 -6.59
CA LEU A 106 13.77 5.54 -6.95
C LEU A 106 12.55 5.59 -7.90
N VAL A 107 11.62 6.52 -7.67
CA VAL A 107 10.39 6.70 -8.47
C VAL A 107 10.55 7.71 -9.61
N ASP A 108 11.39 8.72 -9.44
CA ASP A 108 11.67 9.76 -10.45
C ASP A 108 12.73 9.27 -11.45
N SER A 109 12.44 8.11 -12.05
CA SER A 109 13.40 7.34 -12.84
C SER A 109 12.80 6.81 -14.15
N LYS A 110 13.62 6.74 -15.19
CA LYS A 110 13.25 6.08 -16.48
C LYS A 110 12.82 4.61 -16.29
N ARG A 111 13.23 3.97 -15.19
CA ARG A 111 12.81 2.61 -14.83
C ARG A 111 11.36 2.62 -14.34
N PHE A 112 10.98 3.57 -13.49
CA PHE A 112 9.60 3.74 -13.04
C PHE A 112 8.66 4.01 -14.22
N VAL A 113 8.97 5.03 -15.04
CA VAL A 113 8.16 5.41 -16.22
C VAL A 113 7.95 4.23 -17.18
N ARG A 114 8.98 3.41 -17.40
CA ARG A 114 8.89 2.20 -18.24
C ARG A 114 8.01 1.10 -17.64
N THR A 115 7.87 1.05 -16.32
CA THR A 115 7.13 0.02 -15.58
C THR A 115 5.67 0.41 -15.35
N PHE A 116 5.41 1.65 -14.93
CA PHE A 116 4.09 2.18 -14.56
C PHE A 116 3.45 3.06 -15.65
N GLY A 117 4.17 3.35 -16.74
CA GLY A 117 3.62 3.99 -17.94
C GLY A 117 3.58 5.51 -17.93
N GLY A 118 4.03 6.17 -16.86
CA GLY A 118 4.14 7.62 -16.74
C GLY A 118 5.01 8.03 -15.55
N ASP A 119 5.22 9.34 -15.40
CA ASP A 119 5.89 9.94 -14.24
C ASP A 119 5.04 9.77 -12.98
N TYR A 120 5.66 9.78 -11.79
CA TYR A 120 5.00 9.44 -10.52
C TYR A 120 3.75 10.31 -10.27
N ASP A 121 3.90 11.63 -10.31
CA ASP A 121 2.82 12.62 -10.10
C ASP A 121 1.92 12.86 -11.32
N SER A 122 2.01 12.02 -12.35
CA SER A 122 1.22 12.18 -13.57
C SER A 122 -0.27 11.97 -13.28
N ARG A 123 -1.02 13.07 -13.25
CA ARG A 123 -2.49 13.09 -13.07
C ARG A 123 -3.28 12.55 -14.28
N HIS A 124 -2.62 11.88 -15.21
CA HIS A 124 -3.23 11.31 -16.40
C HIS A 124 -3.53 9.82 -16.17
N PRO A 125 -4.80 9.44 -15.89
CA PRO A 125 -5.15 8.05 -15.66
C PRO A 125 -4.87 7.18 -16.89
N VAL A 126 -4.52 5.92 -16.63
CA VAL A 126 -4.65 4.87 -17.65
C VAL A 126 -6.15 4.64 -17.79
N ARG A 127 -6.76 5.29 -18.79
CA ARG A 127 -8.21 5.57 -18.81
C ARG A 127 -9.14 4.36 -18.68
N ASP A 128 -8.65 3.15 -18.96
CA ASP A 128 -9.36 1.89 -18.76
C ASP A 128 -8.56 0.93 -17.87
N HIS A 129 -9.22 0.35 -16.86
CA HIS A 129 -8.63 -0.72 -16.04
C HIS A 129 -8.47 -2.01 -16.86
N ASP A 130 -7.23 -2.29 -17.25
CA ASP A 130 -6.82 -3.59 -17.77
C ASP A 130 -6.35 -4.50 -16.60
N PRO A 131 -6.99 -5.67 -16.35
CA PRO A 131 -6.64 -6.56 -15.25
C PRO A 131 -5.36 -7.39 -15.48
N ASP A 132 -4.80 -7.43 -16.69
CA ASP A 132 -3.48 -8.01 -16.99
C ASP A 132 -2.35 -6.99 -16.80
N HIS A 133 -2.70 -5.70 -16.75
CA HIS A 133 -1.79 -4.60 -16.43
C HIS A 133 -1.83 -4.20 -14.95
N HIS A 134 -3.02 -4.05 -14.36
CA HIS A 134 -3.23 -3.47 -13.03
C HIS A 134 -3.77 -4.52 -12.05
N LEU A 135 -3.34 -4.44 -10.79
CA LEU A 135 -3.80 -5.36 -9.73
C LEU A 135 -5.26 -5.11 -9.33
N THR A 136 -5.71 -3.86 -9.42
CA THR A 136 -7.01 -3.37 -8.95
C THR A 136 -7.52 -2.26 -9.88
N PRO A 137 -8.83 -1.90 -9.83
CA PRO A 137 -9.34 -0.71 -10.52
C PRO A 137 -8.68 0.59 -10.04
N TYR A 138 -8.30 0.65 -8.77
CA TYR A 138 -7.67 1.82 -8.17
C TYR A 138 -6.25 2.07 -8.73
N ALA A 139 -5.49 0.99 -8.96
CA ALA A 139 -4.19 1.02 -9.63
C ALA A 139 -4.21 1.56 -11.08
N ALA A 140 -5.37 1.76 -11.72
CA ALA A 140 -5.45 2.39 -13.04
C ALA A 140 -5.59 3.92 -13.00
N THR A 141 -5.80 4.51 -11.81
CA THR A 141 -6.11 5.93 -11.65
C THR A 141 -4.91 6.86 -11.89
N SER A 142 -3.69 6.43 -11.55
CA SER A 142 -2.44 7.14 -11.84
C SER A 142 -1.22 6.23 -11.62
N PRO A 143 -0.01 6.60 -12.10
CA PRO A 143 1.20 5.80 -11.88
C PRO A 143 1.62 5.66 -10.41
N CYS A 144 1.42 6.68 -9.56
CA CYS A 144 1.73 6.57 -8.13
C CYS A 144 0.78 5.58 -7.41
N GLU A 145 -0.49 5.54 -7.80
CA GLU A 145 -1.49 4.61 -7.27
C GLU A 145 -1.26 3.16 -7.74
N ASP A 146 -0.84 2.99 -9.00
CA ASP A 146 -0.40 1.71 -9.55
C ASP A 146 0.83 1.14 -8.82
N PHE A 147 1.77 2.03 -8.49
CA PHE A 147 2.92 1.72 -7.65
C PHE A 147 2.49 1.36 -6.22
N ALA A 148 1.63 2.16 -5.59
CA ALA A 148 1.20 1.95 -4.21
C ALA A 148 0.44 0.64 -4.03
N GLU A 149 -0.46 0.31 -4.95
CA GLU A 149 -1.15 -0.98 -4.99
C GLU A 149 -0.16 -2.14 -5.25
N THR A 150 0.81 -1.97 -6.15
CA THR A 150 1.87 -2.97 -6.36
C THR A 150 2.69 -3.20 -5.09
N PHE A 151 3.08 -2.13 -4.38
CA PHE A 151 3.83 -2.18 -3.14
C PHE A 151 3.04 -2.83 -2.00
N HIS A 152 1.75 -2.50 -1.88
CA HIS A 152 0.82 -3.16 -0.96
C HIS A 152 0.77 -4.68 -1.18
N TYR A 153 0.51 -5.13 -2.41
CA TYR A 153 0.47 -6.55 -2.76
C TYR A 153 1.86 -7.21 -2.60
N TYR A 154 2.92 -6.46 -2.94
CA TYR A 154 4.32 -6.59 -2.52
C TYR A 154 4.46 -7.29 -1.17
N ILE A 155 4.22 -6.48 -0.15
CA ILE A 155 4.47 -6.80 1.26
C ILE A 155 3.47 -7.85 1.75
N ARG A 156 2.18 -7.73 1.36
CA ARG A 156 1.12 -8.69 1.69
C ARG A 156 1.47 -10.13 1.30
N HIS A 157 2.17 -10.32 0.19
CA HIS A 157 2.63 -11.62 -0.30
C HIS A 157 4.10 -11.94 0.05
N LYS A 158 4.72 -11.14 0.95
CA LYS A 158 6.10 -11.33 1.44
C LYS A 158 7.11 -11.40 0.30
N GLY A 159 6.96 -10.50 -0.67
CA GLY A 159 7.77 -10.41 -1.90
C GLY A 159 7.48 -11.49 -2.94
N ARG A 160 6.66 -12.51 -2.67
CA ARG A 160 6.45 -13.65 -3.58
C ARG A 160 5.29 -13.40 -4.55
N LEU A 161 5.58 -13.30 -5.85
CA LEU A 161 4.55 -13.16 -6.88
C LEU A 161 3.57 -14.35 -6.85
N PRO A 162 2.25 -14.15 -6.62
CA PRO A 162 1.28 -15.22 -6.64
C PRO A 162 1.20 -15.91 -8.00
N LEU A 163 1.15 -17.25 -8.03
CA LEU A 163 1.10 -18.05 -9.28
C LEU A 163 0.01 -17.59 -10.27
N ARG A 164 -1.16 -17.18 -9.77
CA ARG A 164 -2.26 -16.64 -10.60
C ARG A 164 -1.92 -15.34 -11.35
N LEU A 165 -0.85 -14.66 -10.97
CA LEU A 165 -0.35 -13.42 -11.56
C LEU A 165 0.96 -13.63 -12.35
N ALA A 166 1.59 -14.81 -12.27
CA ALA A 166 2.87 -15.08 -12.92
C ALA A 166 2.83 -14.92 -14.45
N ASN A 167 1.71 -15.25 -15.09
CA ASN A 167 1.53 -15.08 -16.53
C ASN A 167 1.24 -13.61 -16.95
N LYS A 168 0.94 -12.72 -15.99
CA LYS A 168 0.63 -11.31 -16.24
C LYS A 168 1.93 -10.51 -16.26
N THR A 169 2.61 -10.54 -17.41
CA THR A 169 3.99 -10.02 -17.58
C THR A 169 4.19 -8.56 -17.13
N LYS A 170 3.15 -7.72 -17.20
CA LYS A 170 3.20 -6.33 -16.73
C LYS A 170 3.18 -6.25 -15.20
N ILE A 171 2.30 -7.00 -14.54
CA ILE A 171 2.28 -7.12 -13.08
C ILE A 171 3.58 -7.74 -12.56
N ALA A 172 4.12 -8.74 -13.24
CA ALA A 172 5.42 -9.32 -12.89
C ALA A 172 6.57 -8.28 -12.93
N ARG A 173 6.63 -7.43 -13.96
CA ARG A 173 7.62 -6.33 -14.05
C ARG A 173 7.46 -5.27 -12.96
N LYS A 174 6.23 -4.98 -12.54
CA LYS A 174 5.95 -4.10 -11.39
C LYS A 174 6.46 -4.75 -10.10
N TRP A 175 6.27 -6.06 -9.94
CA TRP A 175 6.82 -6.86 -8.85
C TRP A 175 8.35 -6.81 -8.79
N GLU A 176 9.02 -7.02 -9.93
CA GLU A 176 10.49 -6.90 -10.11
C GLU A 176 11.00 -5.47 -9.86
N PHE A 177 10.14 -4.45 -9.99
CA PHE A 177 10.49 -3.07 -9.64
C PHE A 177 10.55 -2.88 -8.12
N ILE A 178 9.59 -3.40 -7.36
CA ILE A 178 9.63 -3.37 -5.88
C ILE A 178 10.83 -4.17 -5.34
N GLU A 179 11.12 -5.33 -5.93
CA GLU A 179 12.31 -6.11 -5.56
C GLU A 179 13.63 -5.37 -5.85
N TRP A 180 13.72 -4.69 -7.01
CA TRP A 180 14.86 -3.83 -7.32
C TRP A 180 14.98 -2.64 -6.36
N MET A 181 13.86 -2.03 -5.98
CA MET A 181 13.79 -0.91 -5.04
C MET A 181 14.32 -1.32 -3.66
N ALA A 182 13.86 -2.45 -3.10
CA ALA A 182 14.42 -3.05 -1.88
C ALA A 182 15.93 -3.26 -1.99
N GLY A 183 16.38 -3.88 -3.09
CA GLY A 183 17.80 -4.10 -3.37
C GLY A 183 18.64 -2.84 -3.61
N ARG A 184 18.03 -1.65 -3.70
CA ARG A 184 18.70 -0.34 -3.69
C ARG A 184 18.74 0.26 -2.30
N ILE A 185 17.64 0.19 -1.55
CA ILE A 185 17.53 0.68 -0.17
C ILE A 185 18.49 -0.08 0.75
N SER A 186 18.46 -1.42 0.75
CA SER A 186 19.35 -2.26 1.59
C SER A 186 20.84 -2.22 1.20
N LYS A 187 21.22 -1.41 0.20
CA LYS A 187 22.62 -1.15 -0.20
C LYS A 187 23.04 0.31 0.01
N ALA A 188 22.15 1.15 0.55
CA ALA A 188 22.43 2.53 0.94
C ALA A 188 22.77 2.65 2.43
N ILE A 189 22.65 1.56 3.19
CA ILE A 189 23.03 1.36 4.59
C ILE A 189 24.39 0.63 4.63
#